data_AF-A0A1V2Q139-F1
#
_entry.id   AF-A0A1V2Q139-F1
#
_cell.length_a   1.000
_cell.length_b   1.000
_cell.length_c   1.000
_cell.angle_alpha   90.00
_cell.angle_beta   90.00
_cell.angle_gamma   90.00
#
_symmetry.space_group_name_H-M   'P 1'
#
loop_
_entity.id
_entity.type
_entity.pdbx_description
1 polymer ?
#
loop_
_entity_poly.entity_id
_entity_poly.type
_entity_poly.pdbx_seq_one_letter_code
_entity_poly.pdbx_strand_id
1 'polypeptide(L)'
;MRKGCLVNIALFVVGAIVGTGLTATAAVILFLPSVTTTSTDNGTPNVYVKQRSTLIGGTDHEVWLGQTEDYGHRVQVPNGWDTTPEIERRADGVELRFDNGGRIFVPAASYLGGR
;
A
#
# COMPACT_ATOMS: atom_id res chain seq x y z
N MET A 1 1.36 -33.02 47.59
CA MET A 1 0.40 -32.51 46.57
C MET A 1 0.75 -31.14 45.94
N ARG A 2 1.81 -30.42 46.35
CA ARG A 2 2.10 -29.06 45.81
C ARG A 2 2.87 -29.00 44.48
N LYS A 3 3.67 -30.01 44.13
CA LYS A 3 4.52 -29.99 42.92
C LYS A 3 3.74 -30.05 41.59
N GLY A 4 2.66 -30.83 41.52
CA GLY A 4 1.85 -30.95 40.29
C GLY A 4 1.03 -29.69 39.97
N CYS A 5 0.58 -28.96 41.01
CA CYS A 5 -0.17 -27.71 40.84
C CYS A 5 0.72 -26.60 40.24
N LEU A 6 1.96 -26.49 40.72
CA LEU A 6 2.91 -25.46 40.27
C LEU A 6 3.38 -25.70 38.83
N VAL A 7 3.56 -26.97 38.44
CA VAL A 7 3.89 -27.36 37.06
C VAL A 7 2.75 -27.01 36.10
N ASN A 8 1.49 -27.29 36.46
CA ASN A 8 0.35 -26.97 35.61
C ASN A 8 0.19 -25.45 35.40
N ILE A 9 0.39 -24.66 36.45
CA ILE A 9 0.34 -23.19 36.35
C ILE A 9 1.48 -22.67 35.48
N ALA A 10 2.70 -23.17 35.65
CA ALA A 10 3.82 -22.79 34.80
C ALA A 10 3.57 -23.13 33.32
N LEU A 11 3.03 -24.32 33.03
CA LEU A 11 2.69 -24.74 31.68
C LEU A 11 1.62 -23.83 31.06
N PHE A 12 0.61 -23.45 31.85
CA PHE A 12 -0.45 -22.55 31.41
C PHE A 12 0.09 -21.15 31.09
N VAL A 13 0.96 -20.59 31.94
CA VAL A 13 1.56 -19.26 31.73
C VAL A 13 2.45 -19.26 30.48
N VAL A 14 3.29 -20.29 30.30
CA VAL A 14 4.12 -20.43 29.09
C VAL A 14 3.24 -20.58 27.85
N GLY A 15 2.20 -21.41 27.92
CA GLY A 15 1.24 -21.58 26.83
C GLY A 15 0.52 -20.27 26.47
N ALA A 16 0.14 -19.48 27.46
CA ALA A 16 -0.47 -18.16 27.25
C ALA A 16 0.50 -17.17 26.59
N ILE A 17 1.76 -17.11 27.03
CA ILE A 17 2.77 -16.22 26.44
C ILE A 17 3.07 -16.63 24.98
N VAL A 18 3.26 -17.93 24.73
CA VAL A 18 3.52 -18.42 23.37
C VAL A 18 2.31 -18.21 22.46
N GLY A 19 1.10 -18.49 22.95
CA GLY A 19 -0.14 -18.32 22.19
C GLY A 19 -0.40 -16.86 21.83
N THR A 20 -0.24 -15.94 22.79
CA THR A 20 -0.37 -14.49 22.55
C THR A 20 0.69 -13.98 21.59
N GLY A 21 1.94 -14.43 21.73
CA GLY A 21 3.02 -14.09 20.81
C GLY A 21 2.73 -14.53 19.37
N LEU A 22 2.28 -15.78 19.18
CA LEU A 22 1.91 -16.30 17.87
C LEU A 22 0.70 -15.56 17.26
N THR A 23 -0.28 -15.20 18.09
CA THR A 23 -1.46 -14.45 17.62
C THR A 23 -1.08 -13.05 17.18
N ALA A 24 -0.19 -12.38 17.91
CA ALA A 24 0.31 -11.06 17.55
C ALA A 24 1.12 -11.10 16.23
N THR A 25 2.03 -12.06 16.07
CA THR A 25 2.80 -12.18 14.82
C THR A 25 1.92 -12.55 13.64
N ALA A 26 0.96 -13.46 13.82
CA ALA A 26 -0.01 -13.81 12.79
C ALA A 26 -0.83 -12.58 12.36
N ALA A 27 -1.34 -11.79 13.32
CA ALA A 27 -2.07 -10.56 13.01
C ALA A 27 -1.20 -9.59 12.20
N VAL A 28 0.02 -9.32 12.65
CA VAL A 28 0.95 -8.42 11.95
C VAL A 28 1.19 -8.87 10.51
N ILE A 29 1.46 -10.16 10.28
CA ILE A 29 1.70 -10.70 8.93
C ILE A 29 0.44 -10.59 8.05
N LEU A 30 -0.74 -10.86 8.60
CA LEU A 30 -2.00 -10.81 7.86
C LEU A 30 -2.42 -9.38 7.47
N PHE A 31 -2.03 -8.38 8.26
CA PHE A 31 -2.41 -6.99 8.05
C PHE A 31 -1.30 -6.11 7.47
N LEU A 32 -0.06 -6.61 7.32
CA LEU A 32 1.03 -5.87 6.67
C LEU A 32 0.75 -5.75 5.16
N PRO A 33 0.57 -4.53 4.63
CA PRO A 33 0.44 -4.33 3.20
C PRO A 33 1.78 -4.55 2.50
N SER A 34 1.79 -5.37 1.44
CA SER A 34 2.89 -5.37 0.47
C SER A 34 2.65 -4.24 -0.52
N VAL A 35 3.70 -3.44 -0.78
CA VAL A 35 3.68 -2.39 -1.82
C VAL A 35 4.69 -2.79 -2.87
N THR A 36 4.28 -2.77 -4.14
CA THR A 36 5.15 -3.09 -5.27
C THR A 36 4.87 -2.10 -6.38
N THR A 37 5.92 -1.50 -6.94
CA THR A 37 5.80 -0.64 -8.12
C THR A 37 5.70 -1.52 -9.36
N THR A 38 4.58 -1.41 -10.05
CA THR A 38 4.23 -2.23 -11.22
C THR A 38 4.60 -1.56 -12.53
N SER A 39 4.65 -0.22 -12.56
CA SER A 39 5.06 0.54 -13.73
C SER A 39 5.75 1.85 -13.34
N THR A 40 6.75 2.22 -14.13
CA THR A 40 7.48 3.49 -13.99
C THR A 40 7.54 4.16 -15.35
N ASP A 41 7.01 5.38 -15.42
CA ASP A 41 7.10 6.24 -16.60
C ASP A 41 7.94 7.48 -16.26
N ASN A 42 9.13 7.56 -16.86
CA ASN A 42 10.08 8.63 -16.60
C ASN A 42 9.70 9.89 -17.39
N GLY A 43 9.67 11.04 -16.72
CA GLY A 43 9.34 12.31 -17.33
C GLY A 43 9.39 13.46 -16.33
N THR A 44 8.74 14.58 -16.66
CA THR A 44 8.61 15.71 -15.74
C THR A 44 7.13 15.99 -15.50
N PRO A 45 6.51 15.39 -14.45
CA PRO A 45 7.10 14.56 -13.39
C PRO A 45 7.28 13.08 -13.80
N ASN A 46 8.01 12.33 -12.97
CA ASN A 46 7.99 10.87 -13.04
C ASN A 46 6.64 10.38 -12.51
N VAL A 47 6.15 9.28 -13.10
CA VAL A 47 4.90 8.65 -12.70
C VAL A 47 5.20 7.21 -12.30
N TYR A 48 4.83 6.84 -11.07
CA TYR A 48 5.00 5.51 -10.52
C TYR A 48 3.64 4.91 -10.22
N VAL A 49 3.34 3.77 -10.82
CA VAL A 49 2.14 3.01 -10.52
C VAL A 49 2.51 1.97 -9.47
N LYS A 50 1.84 2.03 -8.32
CA LYS A 50 2.07 1.14 -7.19
C LYS A 50 0.83 0.29 -6.96
N GLN A 51 1.06 -1.00 -6.80
CA GLN A 51 0.06 -1.94 -6.30
C GLN A 51 0.30 -2.15 -4.80
N ARG A 52 -0.75 -1.97 -4.01
CA ARG A 52 -0.76 -2.27 -2.58
C ARG A 52 -1.68 -3.45 -2.35
N SER A 53 -1.14 -4.57 -1.87
CA SER A 53 -1.93 -5.78 -1.59
C SER A 53 -1.87 -6.12 -0.11
N THR A 54 -3.00 -6.52 0.47
CA THR A 54 -3.07 -7.08 1.83
C THR A 54 -3.70 -8.45 1.78
N LEU A 55 -3.27 -9.37 2.65
CA LEU A 55 -3.76 -10.75 2.62
C LEU A 55 -5.27 -10.88 2.88
N ILE A 56 -5.87 -9.94 3.61
CA ILE A 56 -7.30 -9.96 3.97
C ILE A 56 -8.06 -8.70 3.45
N GLY A 57 -7.39 -7.69 2.92
CA GLY A 57 -8.00 -6.41 2.51
C GLY A 57 -8.04 -6.15 1.01
N GLY A 58 -7.58 -7.08 0.18
CA GLY A 58 -7.61 -6.95 -1.29
C GLY A 58 -6.42 -6.18 -1.86
N THR A 59 -6.57 -5.74 -3.10
CA THR A 59 -5.53 -5.09 -3.90
C THR A 59 -5.99 -3.70 -4.32
N ASP A 60 -5.30 -2.67 -3.84
CA ASP A 60 -5.48 -1.29 -4.23
C ASP A 60 -4.38 -0.84 -5.21
N HIS A 61 -4.70 0.12 -6.07
CA HIS A 61 -3.75 0.74 -6.98
C HIS A 61 -3.63 2.23 -6.72
N GLU A 62 -2.40 2.72 -6.71
CA GLU A 62 -2.07 4.12 -6.47
C GLU A 62 -1.11 4.61 -7.56
N VAL A 63 -1.31 5.84 -8.02
CA VAL A 63 -0.41 6.52 -8.96
C VAL A 63 0.29 7.64 -8.21
N TRP A 64 1.62 7.66 -8.27
CA TRP A 64 2.47 8.62 -7.61
C TRP A 64 3.14 9.50 -8.65
N LEU A 65 2.93 10.82 -8.57
CA LEU A 65 3.54 11.81 -9.45
C LEU A 65 4.60 12.57 -8.68
N GLY A 66 5.88 12.41 -9.02
CA GLY A 66 6.95 12.95 -8.19
C GLY A 66 8.32 12.92 -8.84
N GLN A 67 9.33 13.29 -8.06
CA GLN A 67 10.72 13.19 -8.47
C GLN A 67 11.27 11.78 -8.22
N THR A 68 10.82 11.14 -7.14
CA THR A 68 11.20 9.77 -6.77
C THR A 68 9.96 8.95 -6.45
N GLU A 69 10.14 7.63 -6.40
CA GLU A 69 9.07 6.68 -6.10
C GLU A 69 8.41 6.96 -4.73
N ASP A 70 9.17 7.43 -3.75
CA ASP A 70 8.70 7.67 -2.38
C ASP A 70 8.35 9.15 -2.10
N TYR A 71 8.57 10.04 -3.06
CA TYR A 71 8.35 11.48 -2.88
C TYR A 71 7.57 12.06 -4.06
N GLY A 72 6.26 12.26 -3.85
CA GLY A 72 5.36 12.81 -4.85
C GLY A 72 3.91 12.91 -4.38
N HIS A 73 3.06 13.43 -5.26
CA HIS A 73 1.63 13.48 -5.07
C HIS A 73 1.01 12.11 -5.34
N ARG A 74 0.29 11.57 -4.36
CA ARG A 74 -0.42 10.29 -4.48
C ARG A 74 -1.85 10.50 -4.96
N VAL A 75 -2.22 9.78 -6.02
CA VAL A 75 -3.57 9.67 -6.55
C VAL A 75 -4.05 8.23 -6.34
N GLN A 76 -5.19 8.07 -5.66
CA GLN A 76 -5.81 6.76 -5.49
C GLN A 76 -6.64 6.41 -6.73
N VAL A 77 -6.41 5.22 -7.30
CA VAL A 77 -7.19 4.72 -8.43
C VAL A 77 -8.48 4.09 -7.89
N PRO A 78 -9.67 4.51 -8.35
CA PRO A 78 -10.93 3.91 -7.91
C PRO A 78 -11.01 2.41 -8.23
N ASN A 79 -11.67 1.66 -7.35
CA ASN A 79 -11.90 0.23 -7.58
C ASN A 79 -12.69 -0.03 -8.87
N GLY A 80 -12.24 -1.01 -9.65
CA GLY A 80 -12.85 -1.38 -10.93
C GLY A 80 -12.39 -0.53 -12.12
N TRP A 81 -11.45 0.40 -11.92
CA TRP A 81 -10.75 1.08 -13.02
C TRP A 81 -9.53 0.27 -13.44
N ASP A 82 -9.04 0.54 -14.64
CA ASP A 82 -7.77 -0.03 -15.07
C ASP A 82 -6.65 0.41 -14.12
N THR A 83 -5.62 -0.42 -14.01
CA THR A 83 -4.50 -0.22 -13.10
C THR A 83 -3.33 0.47 -13.79
N THR A 84 -3.32 0.50 -15.12
CA THR A 84 -2.26 1.08 -15.94
C THR A 84 -2.82 2.25 -16.75
N PRO A 85 -2.83 3.48 -16.21
CA PRO A 85 -3.30 4.62 -16.96
C PRO A 85 -2.34 4.99 -18.09
N GLU A 86 -2.89 5.47 -19.20
CA GLU A 86 -2.16 6.24 -20.20
C GLU A 86 -1.88 7.64 -19.63
N ILE A 87 -0.65 8.10 -19.81
CA ILE A 87 -0.14 9.32 -19.17
C ILE A 87 -0.01 10.42 -20.23
N GLU A 88 -0.80 11.48 -20.09
CA GLU A 88 -0.72 12.65 -20.95
C GLU A 88 -0.16 13.84 -20.15
N ARG A 89 1.08 14.23 -20.45
CA ARG A 89 1.74 15.38 -19.80
C ARG A 89 1.41 16.67 -20.54
N ARG A 90 0.94 17.67 -19.80
CA ARG A 90 0.57 19.00 -20.30
C ARG A 90 1.31 20.08 -19.51
N ALA A 91 1.26 21.31 -20.00
CA ALA A 91 1.94 22.44 -19.35
C ALA A 91 1.36 22.79 -17.97
N ASP A 92 0.09 22.49 -17.75
CA ASP A 92 -0.68 22.77 -16.55
C ASP A 92 -0.78 21.59 -15.57
N GLY A 93 -0.37 20.38 -16.00
CA GLY A 93 -0.48 19.18 -15.17
C GLY A 93 -0.29 17.87 -15.94
N VAL A 94 -0.73 16.79 -15.32
CA VAL A 94 -0.74 15.44 -15.91
C VAL A 94 -2.17 14.93 -15.92
N GLU A 95 -2.64 14.46 -17.08
CA GLU A 95 -3.90 13.73 -17.18
C GLU A 95 -3.62 12.23 -17.22
N LEU A 96 -4.23 11.50 -16.28
CA LEU A 96 -4.23 10.05 -16.21
C LEU A 96 -5.51 9.55 -16.88
N ARG A 97 -5.37 8.79 -17.96
CA ARG A 97 -6.49 8.25 -18.74
C ARG A 97 -6.56 6.75 -18.55
N PHE A 98 -7.73 6.26 -18.21
CA PHE A 98 -7.97 4.84 -17.95
C PHE A 98 -8.85 4.25 -19.05
N ASP A 99 -8.63 2.98 -19.39
CA ASP A 99 -9.31 2.31 -20.50
C ASP A 99 -10.83 2.24 -20.35
N ASN A 100 -11.33 2.29 -19.11
CA ASN A 100 -12.76 2.39 -18.82
C ASN A 100 -13.38 3.77 -19.12
N GLY A 101 -12.61 4.70 -19.70
CA GLY A 101 -13.01 6.08 -19.98
C GLY A 101 -12.85 7.02 -18.78
N GLY A 102 -12.37 6.51 -17.65
CA GLY A 102 -12.04 7.31 -16.48
C GLY A 102 -10.88 8.27 -16.76
N ARG A 103 -10.95 9.50 -16.22
CA ARG A 103 -9.88 10.49 -16.34
C ARG A 103 -9.66 11.19 -15.02
N ILE A 104 -8.39 11.34 -14.65
CA ILE A 104 -7.98 12.10 -13.47
C ILE A 104 -6.95 13.13 -13.91
N PHE A 105 -7.28 14.40 -13.75
CA PHE A 105 -6.34 15.49 -13.98
C PHE A 105 -5.65 15.88 -12.67
N VAL A 106 -4.32 15.91 -12.70
CA VAL A 106 -3.46 16.29 -11.58
C VAL A 106 -2.76 17.60 -11.93
N PRO A 107 -3.11 18.72 -11.30
CA PRO A 107 -2.47 20.01 -11.56
C PRO A 107 -0.98 19.98 -11.18
N ALA A 108 -0.15 20.70 -11.95
CA ALA A 108 1.29 20.74 -11.74
C ALA A 108 1.70 21.20 -10.32
N ALA A 109 0.93 22.13 -9.75
CA ALA A 109 1.12 22.60 -8.38
C ALA A 109 1.07 21.47 -7.32
N SER A 110 0.36 20.37 -7.61
CA SER A 110 0.14 19.27 -6.66
C SER A 110 1.38 18.41 -6.44
N TYR A 111 2.23 18.26 -7.46
CA TYR A 111 3.44 17.43 -7.41
C TYR A 111 4.75 18.22 -7.47
N LEU A 112 4.72 19.48 -7.93
CA LEU A 112 5.89 20.36 -7.89
C LEU A 112 6.17 20.89 -6.48
N GLY A 113 5.15 20.97 -5.62
CA GLY A 113 5.24 21.57 -4.29
C GLY A 113 5.52 20.60 -3.13
N GLY A 114 5.45 19.27 -3.35
CA GLY A 114 5.71 18.22 -2.35
C GLY A 114 5.06 18.44 -0.98
N ARG A 115 3.86 17.89 -0.74
CA ARG A 115 3.27 17.78 0.60
C ARG A 115 2.79 16.37 0.87
#